data_AF-A0A2K9CWM4-F1
#
_entry.id   AF-A0A2K9CWM4-F1
#
_cell.length_a   1.000
_cell.length_b   1.000
_cell.length_c   1.000
_cell.angle_alpha   90.00
_cell.angle_beta   90.00
_cell.angle_gamma   90.00
#
_symmetry.space_group_name_H-M   'P 1'
#
loop_
_entity.id
_entity.type
_entity.pdbx_description
1 polymer ?
#
loop_
_entity_poly.entity_id
_entity_poly.type
_entity_poly.pdbx_seq_one_letter_code
_entity_poly.pdbx_strand_id
1 'polypeptide(L)'
;MEEKSENVMDQIWDRTLELFIKIHDCPENPEHFDSLVHWLNENPDHLKAFNELGQIWISTGIALAREIGQPLIDLERDQSPLMMH
;
A
#
# COMPACT_ATOMS: atom_id res chain seq x y z
N MET A 1 17.53 -4.12 -22.73
CA MET A 1 16.94 -5.09 -21.77
C MET A 1 16.35 -4.37 -20.56
N GLU A 2 16.74 -3.12 -20.27
CA GLU A 2 16.19 -2.27 -19.20
C GLU A 2 14.76 -1.77 -19.47
N GLU A 3 14.44 -1.35 -20.69
CA GLU A 3 13.11 -0.78 -21.05
C GLU A 3 11.92 -1.73 -20.76
N LYS A 4 12.12 -3.05 -20.91
CA LYS A 4 11.10 -4.05 -20.57
C LYS A 4 10.91 -4.21 -19.06
N SER A 5 11.96 -3.96 -18.28
CA SER A 5 11.92 -4.08 -16.81
C SER A 5 11.23 -2.87 -16.19
N GLU A 6 11.50 -1.67 -16.70
CA GLU A 6 10.82 -0.43 -16.29
C GLU A 6 9.32 -0.53 -16.56
N ASN A 7 8.94 -0.99 -17.75
CA ASN A 7 7.54 -1.16 -18.12
C ASN A 7 6.77 -2.17 -17.24
N VAL A 8 7.44 -3.23 -16.77
CA VAL A 8 6.83 -4.21 -15.84
C VAL A 8 6.66 -3.60 -14.45
N MET A 9 7.64 -2.81 -13.96
CA MET A 9 7.52 -2.13 -12.68
C MET A 9 6.39 -1.09 -12.69
N ASP A 10 6.24 -0.33 -13.79
CA ASP A 10 5.14 0.63 -13.94
C ASP A 10 3.78 -0.07 -13.86
N GLN A 11 3.62 -1.22 -14.53
CA GLN A 11 2.38 -2.00 -14.46
C GLN A 11 2.08 -2.53 -13.05
N ILE A 12 3.11 -2.97 -12.32
CA ILE A 12 2.97 -3.41 -10.94
C ILE A 12 2.49 -2.24 -10.06
N TRP A 13 3.04 -1.04 -10.25
CA TRP A 13 2.64 0.16 -9.51
C TRP A 13 1.23 0.63 -9.85
N ASP A 14 0.86 0.65 -11.13
CA ASP A 14 -0.50 0.98 -11.57
C ASP A 14 -1.53 0.05 -10.91
N ARG A 15 -1.25 -1.26 -10.94
CA ARG A 15 -2.15 -2.25 -10.33
C ARG A 15 -2.18 -2.16 -8.80
N THR A 16 -1.04 -1.85 -8.18
CA THR A 16 -0.93 -1.62 -6.73
C THR A 16 -1.84 -0.48 -6.28
N LEU A 17 -1.78 0.67 -6.99
CA LEU A 17 -2.62 1.83 -6.71
C LEU A 17 -4.10 1.54 -6.94
N GLU A 18 -4.45 0.85 -8.03
CA GLU A 18 -5.84 0.48 -8.33
C GLU A 18 -6.46 -0.38 -7.21
N LEU A 19 -5.74 -1.42 -6.76
CA LEU A 19 -6.20 -2.30 -5.69
C LEU A 19 -6.31 -1.58 -4.35
N PHE A 20 -5.35 -0.72 -4.03
CA PHE A 20 -5.39 0.10 -2.81
C PHE A 20 -6.62 1.02 -2.79
N ILE A 21 -6.90 1.74 -3.88
CA ILE A 21 -8.04 2.63 -4.00
C ILE A 21 -9.36 1.86 -3.85
N LYS A 22 -9.50 0.70 -4.51
CA LYS A 22 -10.72 -0.13 -4.40
C LYS A 22 -11.03 -0.55 -2.96
N ILE A 23 -10.00 -0.97 -2.22
CA ILE A 23 -10.16 -1.37 -0.82
C ILE A 23 -10.45 -0.15 0.05
N HIS A 24 -9.77 0.98 -0.19
CA HIS A 24 -9.98 2.21 0.56
C HIS A 24 -11.41 2.77 0.36
N ASP A 25 -11.91 2.78 -0.87
CA ASP A 25 -13.22 3.37 -1.21
C ASP A 25 -14.40 2.49 -0.76
N CYS A 26 -14.21 1.18 -0.70
CA CYS A 26 -15.25 0.24 -0.25
C CYS A 26 -14.61 -0.92 0.53
N PRO A 27 -14.23 -0.69 1.80
CA PRO A 27 -13.53 -1.67 2.63
C PRO A 27 -14.45 -2.84 3.05
N GLU A 28 -15.76 -2.66 2.95
CA GLU A 28 -16.76 -3.66 3.27
C GLU A 28 -17.04 -4.64 2.13
N ASN A 29 -16.50 -4.41 0.93
CA ASN A 29 -16.65 -5.35 -0.19
C ASN A 29 -15.59 -6.47 -0.12
N PRO A 30 -15.96 -7.72 0.19
CA PRO A 30 -15.01 -8.82 0.28
C PRO A 30 -14.32 -9.14 -1.05
N GLU A 31 -14.97 -8.88 -2.20
CA GLU A 31 -14.39 -9.15 -3.53
C GLU A 31 -13.13 -8.33 -3.80
N HIS A 32 -13.02 -7.13 -3.21
CA HIS A 32 -11.84 -6.29 -3.32
C HIS A 32 -10.64 -6.89 -2.57
N PHE A 33 -10.89 -7.46 -1.38
CA PHE A 33 -9.87 -8.18 -0.64
C PHE A 33 -9.45 -9.47 -1.33
N ASP A 34 -10.41 -10.24 -1.86
CA ASP A 34 -10.11 -11.46 -2.63
C ASP A 34 -9.27 -11.15 -3.87
N SER A 35 -9.58 -10.06 -4.58
CA SER A 35 -8.81 -9.59 -5.73
C SER A 35 -7.39 -9.20 -5.37
N LEU A 36 -7.19 -8.54 -4.22
CA LEU A 36 -5.86 -8.22 -3.71
C LEU A 36 -5.08 -9.49 -3.35
N VAL A 37 -5.68 -10.39 -2.55
CA VAL A 37 -5.03 -11.64 -2.13
C VAL A 37 -4.65 -12.49 -3.33
N HIS A 38 -5.52 -12.60 -4.33
CA HIS A 38 -5.21 -13.32 -5.56
C HIS A 38 -3.98 -12.73 -6.25
N TRP A 39 -3.98 -11.42 -6.50
CA TRP A 39 -2.88 -10.73 -7.17
C TRP A 39 -1.56 -10.84 -6.40
N LEU A 40 -1.59 -10.67 -5.08
CA LEU A 40 -0.40 -10.78 -4.21
C LEU A 40 0.26 -12.17 -4.28
N ASN A 41 -0.52 -13.23 -4.52
CA ASN A 41 -0.01 -14.60 -4.61
C ASN A 41 0.64 -14.93 -5.97
N GLU A 42 0.48 -14.11 -6.99
CA GLU A 42 1.01 -14.38 -8.33
C GLU A 42 2.51 -14.11 -8.46
N ASN A 43 3.03 -13.12 -7.72
CA ASN A 43 4.42 -12.68 -7.83
C ASN A 43 4.88 -12.02 -6.51
N PRO A 44 6.03 -12.40 -5.94
CA PRO A 44 6.58 -11.74 -4.74
C PRO A 44 6.80 -10.22 -4.87
N ASP A 45 7.05 -9.72 -6.09
CA ASP A 45 7.22 -8.28 -6.33
C ASP A 45 5.92 -7.50 -6.10
N HIS A 46 4.75 -8.14 -6.22
CA HIS A 46 3.45 -7.53 -5.94
C HIS A 46 3.30 -7.17 -4.46
N LEU A 47 3.67 -8.10 -3.57
CA LEU A 47 3.66 -7.86 -2.12
C LEU A 47 4.66 -6.77 -1.74
N LYS A 48 5.84 -6.75 -2.37
CA LYS A 48 6.82 -5.71 -2.16
C LYS A 48 6.26 -4.33 -2.53
N ALA A 49 5.70 -4.18 -3.72
CA ALA A 49 5.11 -2.92 -4.18
C ALA A 49 3.94 -2.46 -3.29
N PHE A 50 3.05 -3.37 -2.89
CA PHE A 50 1.92 -3.05 -2.03
C PHE A 50 2.37 -2.58 -0.63
N ASN A 51 3.38 -3.24 -0.05
CA ASN A 51 3.97 -2.83 1.23
C ASN A 51 4.67 -1.46 1.12
N GLU A 52 5.39 -1.20 0.04
CA GLU A 52 6.02 0.09 -0.23
C GLU A 52 4.98 1.21 -0.34
N LEU A 53 3.86 0.98 -1.05
CA LEU A 53 2.75 1.93 -1.10
C LEU A 53 2.20 2.22 0.31
N GLY A 54 1.96 1.19 1.12
CA GLY A 54 1.47 1.37 2.49
C GLY A 54 2.41 2.20 3.36
N GLN A 55 3.73 1.99 3.25
CA GLN A 55 4.73 2.79 3.97
C GLN A 55 4.75 4.25 3.50
N ILE A 56 4.65 4.49 2.19
CA ILE A 56 4.55 5.85 1.62
C ILE A 56 3.29 6.55 2.15
N TRP A 57 2.15 5.87 2.14
CA TRP A 57 0.88 6.41 2.61
C TRP A 57 0.93 6.84 4.07
N ILE A 58 1.42 5.96 4.96
CA ILE A 58 1.58 6.23 6.39
C ILE A 58 2.56 7.40 6.61
N SER A 59 3.73 7.34 5.98
CA SER A 59 4.78 8.35 6.15
C SER A 59 4.30 9.73 5.70
N THR A 60 3.55 9.78 4.59
CA THR A 60 2.96 11.01 4.05
C THR A 60 1.91 11.56 5.01
N GLY A 61 1.01 10.72 5.52
CA GLY A 61 0.01 11.13 6.50
C GLY A 61 0.62 11.74 7.76
N ILE A 62 1.68 11.13 8.29
CA ILE A 62 2.43 11.65 9.45
C ILE A 62 3.08 12.99 9.13
N ALA A 63 3.76 13.11 7.99
CA ALA A 63 4.42 14.34 7.58
C ALA A 63 3.41 15.50 7.43
N LEU A 64 2.27 15.23 6.79
CA LEU A 64 1.20 16.21 6.62
C LEU A 64 0.57 16.62 7.96
N ALA A 65 0.29 15.67 8.85
CA ALA A 65 -0.26 15.97 10.17
C ALA A 65 0.67 16.89 10.98
N ARG A 66 2.00 16.67 10.91
CA ARG A 66 3.00 17.57 11.52
C ARG A 66 2.94 18.96 10.92
N GLU A 67 2.85 19.07 9.59
CA GLU A 67 2.82 20.36 8.88
C GLU A 67 1.60 21.21 9.28
N ILE A 68 0.43 20.58 9.47
CA ILE A 68 -0.80 21.29 9.87
C ILE A 68 -1.02 21.39 11.38
N GLY A 69 -0.03 20.99 12.20
CA GLY A 69 -0.09 21.06 13.65
C GLY A 69 -1.09 20.10 14.31
N GLN A 70 -1.47 19.02 13.63
CA GLN A 70 -2.34 17.98 14.19
C GLN A 70 -1.56 17.07 15.14
N PRO A 71 -2.09 16.77 16.34
CA PRO A 71 -1.46 15.81 17.25
C PRO A 71 -1.45 14.41 16.64
N LEU A 72 -0.28 13.75 16.66
CA LEU A 72 -0.08 12.39 16.12
C LEU A 72 -0.58 11.28 17.04
N ILE A 73 -1.29 11.62 18.12
CA ILE A 73 -1.62 10.72 19.24
C ILE A 73 -2.41 9.48 18.76
N ASP A 74 -3.21 9.62 17.70
CA ASP A 74 -3.96 8.50 17.10
C ASP A 74 -3.16 7.75 16.02
N LEU A 75 -2.19 8.39 15.35
CA LEU A 75 -1.37 7.79 14.27
C LEU A 75 -0.14 7.01 14.79
N GLU A 76 0.43 7.41 15.92
CA GLU A 76 1.58 6.72 16.54
C GLU A 76 1.15 5.46 17.32
N ARG A 77 -0.13 5.39 17.71
CA ARG A 77 -0.65 4.31 18.55
C ARG A 77 -0.86 2.99 17.79
N ASP A 78 -1.10 3.06 16.48
CA ASP A 78 -1.27 1.89 15.60
C ASP A 78 0.05 1.37 15.00
N GLN A 79 1.21 1.97 15.31
CA GLN A 79 2.52 1.44 14.94
C GLN A 79 2.98 0.29 15.84
N SER A 80 2.12 -0.71 16.08
CA SER A 80 2.64 -2.00 16.55
C SER A 80 3.54 -2.58 15.45
N PRO A 81 4.75 -3.07 15.75
CA PRO A 81 5.61 -3.65 14.73
C PRO A 81 4.88 -4.85 14.13
N LEU A 82 4.71 -4.87 12.80
CA LEU A 82 4.39 -6.10 12.10
C LEU A 82 5.55 -7.06 12.35
N MET A 83 5.42 -7.93 13.37
CA MET A 83 6.35 -9.01 13.62
C MET A 83 6.33 -9.91 12.38
N MET A 84 7.38 -9.83 11.58
CA MET A 84 7.67 -10.84 10.58
C MET A 84 8.12 -12.10 11.32
N HIS A 85 7.33 -13.17 11.20
CA HIS A 85 7.69 -14.52 11.60
C HIS A 85 7.87 -15.39 10.35
#